data_AF-A0A357Y3A6-F1
#
_entry.id   AF-A0A357Y3A6-F1
#
_cell.length_a   1.000
_cell.length_b   1.000
_cell.length_c   1.000
_cell.angle_alpha   90.00
_cell.angle_beta   90.00
_cell.angle_gamma   90.00
#
_symmetry.space_group_name_H-M   'P 1'
#
loop_
_entity.id
_entity.type
_entity.pdbx_description
1 polymer ?
#
loop_
_entity_poly.entity_id
_entity_poly.type
_entity_poly.pdbx_seq_one_letter_code
_entity_poly.pdbx_strand_id
1 'polypeptide(L)'
;MLAYINRIMDLCLRCPKGTETSNPHLMWFRRLLMTHIDGIIAHATYRISAGKIEGINNKIKTLRRQAYGYPDDEYFFLKLIDMSRH
;
A
#
# COMPACT_ATOMS: atom_id res chain seq x y z
N MET A 1 4.82 -7.92 18.82
CA MET A 1 4.51 -7.13 17.60
C MET A 1 4.56 -5.63 17.87
N LEU A 2 3.73 -5.10 18.76
CA LEU A 2 3.75 -3.67 19.14
C LEU A 2 5.15 -3.16 19.56
N ALA A 3 5.90 -3.95 20.32
CA ALA A 3 7.28 -3.60 20.71
C ALA A 3 8.23 -3.39 19.51
N TYR A 4 8.07 -4.17 18.43
CA TYR A 4 8.88 -4.02 17.22
C TYR A 4 8.47 -2.76 16.44
N ILE A 5 7.17 -2.47 16.37
CA ILE A 5 6.68 -1.28 15.70
C ILE A 5 7.16 -0.03 16.45
N ASN A 6 7.03 -0.01 17.78
CA ASN A 6 7.55 1.09 18.60
C ASN A 6 9.05 1.31 18.38
N ARG A 7 9.84 0.23 18.31
CA ARG A 7 11.26 0.32 17.97
C ARG A 7 11.51 0.95 16.59
N ILE A 8 10.75 0.58 15.57
CA ILE A 8 10.86 1.19 14.23
C ILE A 8 10.48 2.67 14.28
N MET A 9 9.42 3.00 15.02
CA MET A 9 8.95 4.38 15.19
C MET A 9 9.98 5.26 15.88
N ASP A 10 10.69 4.72 16.87
CA ASP A 10 11.79 5.40 17.55
C ASP A 10 13.00 5.58 16.64
N LEU A 11 13.32 4.59 15.80
CA LEU A 11 14.38 4.72 14.80
C LEU A 11 14.08 5.86 13.81
N CYS A 12 12.81 6.04 13.42
CA CYS A 12 12.41 7.10 12.50
C CYS A 12 12.53 8.52 13.10
N LEU A 13 12.55 8.66 14.42
CA LEU A 13 12.79 9.94 15.11
C LEU A 13 14.27 10.25 15.31
N ARG A 14 15.15 9.26 15.19
CA ARG A 14 16.56 9.49 15.47
C ARG A 14 17.17 10.39 14.42
N CYS A 15 17.93 11.35 14.92
CA CYS A 15 18.78 12.16 14.08
C CYS A 15 19.97 11.32 13.58
N PRO A 16 20.30 11.34 12.28
CA PRO A 16 21.53 10.76 11.77
C PRO A 16 22.76 11.33 12.51
N LYS A 17 23.78 10.50 12.71
CA LYS A 17 25.02 10.95 13.38
C LYS A 17 25.63 12.13 12.62
N GLY A 18 25.95 13.21 13.34
CA GLY A 18 26.54 14.43 12.76
C GLY A 18 25.53 15.43 12.21
N THR A 19 24.23 15.24 12.46
CA THR A 19 23.17 16.20 12.10
C THR A 19 22.35 16.55 13.33
N GLU A 20 21.76 17.75 13.35
CA GLU A 20 20.88 18.22 14.42
C GLU A 20 19.38 18.06 14.08
N THR A 21 19.07 17.77 12.81
CA THR A 21 17.71 17.70 12.28
C THR A 21 17.30 16.28 11.88
N SER A 22 16.10 15.86 12.31
CA SER A 22 15.51 14.58 11.91
C SER A 22 15.30 14.48 10.40
N ASN A 23 15.49 13.28 9.84
CA ASN A 23 15.31 13.05 8.41
C ASN A 23 13.81 13.18 8.02
N PRO A 24 13.44 14.12 7.13
CA PRO A 24 12.05 14.39 6.80
C PRO A 24 11.32 13.19 6.18
N HIS A 25 12.02 12.33 5.43
CA HIS A 25 11.43 11.10 4.87
C HIS A 25 11.10 10.08 5.95
N LEU A 26 11.96 9.95 6.97
CA LEU A 26 11.70 9.06 8.10
C LEU A 26 10.58 9.61 8.99
N MET A 27 10.50 10.93 9.16
CA MET A 27 9.37 11.55 9.85
C MET A 27 8.05 11.33 9.11
N TRP A 28 8.06 11.43 7.78
CA TRP A 28 6.88 11.10 6.97
C TRP A 28 6.50 9.62 7.10
N PHE A 29 7.48 8.72 7.01
CA PHE A 29 7.25 7.28 7.16
C PHE A 29 6.69 6.93 8.56
N ARG A 30 7.20 7.57 9.61
CA ARG A 30 6.65 7.48 10.98
C ARG A 30 5.18 7.88 11.00
N ARG A 31 4.81 9.01 10.38
CA ARG A 31 3.41 9.46 10.31
C ARG A 31 2.55 8.43 9.57
N LEU A 32 3.02 7.89 8.46
CA LEU A 32 2.33 6.84 7.71
C LEU A 32 2.07 5.61 8.58
N LEU A 33 3.09 5.15 9.32
CA LEU A 33 2.95 4.01 10.23
C LEU A 33 1.95 4.28 11.36
N MET A 34 1.93 5.48 11.96
CA MET A 34 0.93 5.84 12.97
C MET A 34 -0.49 5.77 12.40
N THR A 35 -0.71 6.33 11.22
CA THR A 35 -2.04 6.43 10.60
C THR A 35 -2.61 5.05 10.27
N HIS A 36 -1.77 4.06 9.96
CA HIS A 36 -2.20 2.75 9.50
C HIS A 36 -1.93 1.61 10.49
N ILE A 37 -1.58 1.94 11.75
CA ILE A 37 -1.13 0.96 12.73
C ILE A 37 -2.16 -0.15 12.99
N ASP A 38 -3.43 0.22 13.11
CA ASP A 38 -4.52 -0.73 13.38
C ASP A 38 -4.69 -1.72 12.24
N GLY A 39 -4.56 -1.24 10.99
CA GLY A 39 -4.62 -2.08 9.80
C GLY A 39 -3.43 -3.03 9.70
N ILE A 40 -2.23 -2.57 10.06
CA ILE A 40 -1.02 -3.41 10.09
C ILE A 40 -1.16 -4.52 11.14
N ILE A 41 -1.65 -4.19 12.33
CA ILE A 41 -1.91 -5.16 13.39
C ILE A 41 -2.98 -6.16 12.93
N ALA A 42 -4.11 -5.67 12.42
CA ALA A 42 -5.18 -6.54 11.93
C ALA A 42 -4.69 -7.49 10.84
N HIS A 43 -3.91 -7.02 9.87
CA HIS A 43 -3.35 -7.86 8.81
C HIS A 43 -2.34 -8.89 9.33
N ALA A 44 -1.60 -8.57 10.38
CA ALA A 44 -0.64 -9.50 10.96
C ALA A 44 -1.31 -10.51 11.93
N THR A 45 -2.42 -10.12 12.57
CA THR A 45 -3.25 -10.98 13.41
C THR A 45 -4.11 -11.93 12.58
N TYR A 46 -4.71 -11.45 11.49
CA TYR A 46 -5.57 -12.22 10.60
C TYR A 46 -4.85 -12.47 9.28
N ARG A 47 -4.72 -13.74 8.86
CA ARG A 47 -4.11 -14.11 7.56
C ARG A 47 -5.03 -13.80 6.38
N ILE A 48 -5.35 -12.52 6.18
CA ILE A 48 -6.10 -12.04 5.01
C ILE A 48 -5.08 -11.66 3.94
N SER A 49 -4.96 -12.47 2.90
CA SER A 49 -4.06 -12.17 1.78
C SER A 49 -4.58 -10.99 0.95
N ALA A 50 -3.70 -10.03 0.67
CA ALA A 50 -3.97 -8.95 -0.28
C ALA A 50 -3.86 -9.40 -1.75
N GLY A 51 -3.41 -10.64 -2.02
CA GLY A 51 -3.05 -11.10 -3.37
C GLY A 51 -4.20 -11.05 -4.38
N LYS A 52 -5.45 -11.30 -3.96
CA LYS A 52 -6.62 -11.16 -4.86
C LYS A 52 -6.84 -9.70 -5.28
N ILE A 53 -6.77 -8.78 -4.33
CA ILE A 53 -6.96 -7.34 -4.58
C ILE A 53 -5.78 -6.80 -5.43
N GLU A 54 -4.57 -7.24 -5.13
CA GLU A 54 -3.37 -6.90 -5.91
C GLU A 54 -3.47 -7.42 -7.36
N GLY A 55 -3.93 -8.66 -7.53
CA GLY A 55 -4.18 -9.25 -8.84
C GLY A 55 -5.17 -8.42 -9.67
N ILE A 56 -6.28 -8.00 -9.06
CA ILE A 56 -7.26 -7.11 -9.70
C ILE A 56 -6.62 -5.77 -10.07
N ASN A 57 -5.86 -5.15 -9.17
CA ASN A 57 -5.16 -3.90 -9.44
C ASN A 57 -4.19 -4.01 -10.62
N ASN A 58 -3.50 -5.15 -10.76
CA ASN A 58 -2.64 -5.41 -11.90
C ASN A 58 -3.43 -5.59 -13.19
N LYS A 59 -4.56 -6.32 -13.18
CA LYS A 59 -5.47 -6.46 -14.33
C LYS A 59 -6.00 -5.08 -14.77
N ILE A 60 -6.46 -4.23 -13.84
CA ILE A 60 -6.88 -2.84 -14.11
C ILE A 60 -5.75 -2.06 -14.79
N LYS A 61 -4.54 -2.09 -14.23
CA LYS A 61 -3.39 -1.36 -14.77
C LYS A 61 -3.01 -1.84 -16.18
N THR A 62 -3.06 -3.14 -16.44
CA THR A 62 -2.78 -3.71 -17.76
C THR A 62 -3.86 -3.30 -18.76
N LEU A 63 -5.13 -3.44 -18.40
CA LEU A 63 -6.27 -3.11 -19.24
C LEU A 63 -6.25 -1.64 -19.66
N ARG A 64 -5.98 -0.73 -18.72
CA ARG A 64 -5.83 0.72 -19.00
C ARG A 64 -4.65 1.07 -19.90
N ARG A 65 -3.58 0.26 -19.93
CA ARG A 65 -2.42 0.49 -20.83
C ARG A 65 -2.65 -0.04 -22.24
N GLN A 66 -3.43 -1.11 -22.38
CA GLN A 66 -3.72 -1.72 -23.67
C GLN A 66 -4.83 -0.98 -24.43
N ALA A 67 -5.70 -0.26 -23.73
CA ALA A 67 -6.86 0.39 -24.33
C ALA A 67 -6.63 1.87 -24.61
N TYR A 68 -6.86 2.27 -25.86
CA TYR A 68 -6.94 3.67 -26.27
C TYR A 68 -8.39 4.14 -26.19
N GLY A 69 -8.84 4.47 -24.98
CA GLY A 69 -10.16 5.07 -24.71
C GLY A 69 -11.30 4.06 -24.71
N TYR A 70 -11.68 3.60 -23.52
CA TYR A 70 -12.95 2.88 -23.37
C TYR A 70 -14.14 3.84 -23.50
N PRO A 71 -15.29 3.39 -24.05
CA PRO A 71 -16.46 4.24 -24.23
C PRO A 71 -17.00 4.82 -22.92
N ASP A 72 -17.01 3.99 -21.87
CA ASP A 72 -17.53 4.30 -20.54
C ASP A 72 -16.91 3.36 -19.49
N ASP A 73 -17.22 3.61 -18.23
CA ASP A 73 -16.73 2.83 -17.09
C ASP A 73 -17.40 1.44 -17.05
N GLU A 74 -18.68 1.32 -17.42
CA GLU A 74 -19.40 0.05 -17.49
C GLU A 74 -18.70 -0.96 -18.43
N TYR A 75 -18.29 -0.51 -19.60
CA TYR A 75 -17.56 -1.32 -20.58
C TYR A 75 -16.16 -1.66 -20.09
N PHE A 76 -15.50 -0.74 -19.40
CA PHE A 76 -14.23 -1.02 -18.72
C PHE A 76 -14.38 -2.13 -17.67
N PHE A 77 -15.41 -2.08 -16.82
CA PHE A 77 -15.68 -3.11 -15.83
C PHE A 77 -16.06 -4.45 -16.47
N LEU A 78 -16.80 -4.44 -17.58
CA LEU A 78 -17.12 -5.65 -18.34
C LEU A 78 -15.83 -6.34 -18.84
N LYS A 79 -14.91 -5.57 -19.42
CA LYS A 79 -13.58 -6.06 -19.84
C LYS A 79 -12.73 -6.54 -18.67
N LEU A 80 -12.80 -5.86 -17.52
CA LEU A 80 -12.09 -6.27 -16.31
C LEU A 80 -12.61 -7.61 -15.77
N ILE A 81 -13.93 -7.80 -15.75
CA ILE A 81 -14.56 -9.06 -15.36
C ILE A 81 -14.13 -10.17 -16.32
N ASP A 82 -14.19 -9.94 -17.63
CA ASP A 82 -13.76 -10.90 -18.66
C ASP A 82 -12.30 -11.36 -18.44
N MET A 83 -11.38 -10.40 -18.27
CA MET A 83 -9.97 -10.68 -17.95
C MET A 83 -9.80 -11.39 -16.59
N SER A 84 -10.74 -11.24 -15.67
CA SER A 84 -10.69 -11.84 -14.33
C SER A 84 -11.12 -13.30 -14.28
N ARG A 85 -11.74 -13.83 -15.35
CA ARG A 85 -12.26 -15.21 -15.43
C ARG A 85 -11.19 -16.26 -15.72
N HIS A 86 -10.02 -15.83 -16.18
CA HIS A 86 -8.84 -16.64 -16.43
C HIS A 86 -7.71 -16.24 -15.47
#